data_AF-A0A8T2F0P8-F1
#
_entry.id   AF-A0A8T2F0P8-F1
#
_cell.length_a   1.000
_cell.length_b   1.000
_cell.length_c   1.000
_cell.angle_alpha   90.00
_cell.angle_beta   90.00
_cell.angle_gamma   90.00
#
_symmetry.space_group_name_H-M   'P 1'
#
loop_
_entity.id
_entity.type
_entity.pdbx_description
1 polymer ?
#
loop_
_entity_poly.entity_id
_entity_poly.type
_entity_poly.pdbx_seq_one_letter_code
_entity_poly.pdbx_strand_id
1 'polypeptide(L)'
;MAPRWKWKGAEAKALAEPVSKTVLELQSSLTQTEALGFLSSCNVLLSVESEQAELLDRCCFGRLVVSAEKDKRWIQLSFEEAFFLFYKLKCIKICLHGRSLENEVDLWRSMSSFKQDFAILYKAYSHLRSKNWIVRSGLQYGVDFVVYRHHPSLVHSEYAVLVQSISGNDRLKVWSDIHCSVRLTGSVAKTLLVLYVNGQVKTENMNLPLCLDEYTVEEQTIRRWSPELSREDETRT
;
A
#
# COMPACT_ATOMS: atom_id res chain seq x y z
N MET A 1 -18.66 5.29 7.08
CA MET A 1 -18.98 3.95 7.62
C MET A 1 -18.10 3.68 8.84
N ALA A 2 -18.61 2.99 9.85
CA ALA A 2 -17.81 2.56 11.00
C ALA A 2 -16.88 1.38 10.62
N PRO A 3 -15.74 1.19 11.32
CA PRO A 3 -14.88 0.03 11.11
C PRO A 3 -15.62 -1.28 11.42
N ARG A 4 -15.29 -2.35 10.68
CA ARG A 4 -15.87 -3.68 10.90
C ARG A 4 -14.90 -4.55 11.70
N TRP A 5 -15.11 -4.60 13.01
CA TRP A 5 -14.28 -5.33 13.96
C TRP A 5 -14.50 -6.85 13.86
N LYS A 6 -13.43 -7.64 14.00
CA LYS A 6 -13.48 -9.10 13.91
C LYS A 6 -13.97 -9.79 15.19
N TRP A 7 -13.76 -9.17 16.35
CA TRP A 7 -14.10 -9.72 17.65
C TRP A 7 -14.28 -8.62 18.71
N LYS A 8 -14.95 -8.95 19.82
CA LYS A 8 -15.30 -8.01 20.90
C LYS A 8 -14.04 -7.53 21.65
N GLY A 9 -13.76 -6.24 21.61
CA GLY A 9 -12.56 -5.65 22.22
C GLY A 9 -11.43 -5.35 21.23
N ALA A 10 -11.57 -5.74 19.96
CA ALA A 10 -10.62 -5.39 18.90
C ALA A 10 -10.46 -3.88 18.74
N GLU A 11 -11.53 -3.12 18.93
CA GLU A 11 -11.52 -1.65 18.91
C GLU A 11 -10.63 -1.06 20.00
N ALA A 12 -10.83 -1.47 21.25
CA ALA A 12 -10.01 -1.00 22.37
C ALA A 12 -8.53 -1.33 22.16
N LYS A 13 -8.22 -2.55 21.66
CA LYS A 13 -6.86 -2.95 21.30
C LYS A 13 -6.27 -2.09 20.18
N ALA A 14 -7.06 -1.77 19.15
CA ALA A 14 -6.62 -0.95 18.03
C ALA A 14 -6.36 0.51 18.43
N LEU A 15 -7.14 1.04 19.38
CA LEU A 15 -6.96 2.41 19.90
C LEU A 15 -5.78 2.53 20.87
N ALA A 16 -5.45 1.46 21.59
CA ALA A 16 -4.28 1.42 22.48
C ALA A 16 -2.95 1.50 21.71
N GLU A 17 -2.92 0.99 20.47
CA GLU A 17 -1.73 0.96 19.62
C GLU A 17 -2.01 1.62 18.25
N PRO A 18 -1.98 2.95 18.17
CA PRO A 18 -2.19 3.66 16.91
C PRO A 18 -1.03 3.42 15.95
N VAL A 19 -1.38 3.10 14.69
CA VAL A 19 -0.43 2.78 13.61
C VAL A 19 0.66 3.86 13.44
N SER A 20 0.29 5.13 13.55
CA SER A 20 1.23 6.26 13.42
C SER A 20 2.35 6.21 14.46
N LYS A 21 2.05 5.82 15.71
CA LYS A 21 3.04 5.69 16.79
C LYS A 21 3.98 4.51 16.52
N THR A 22 3.43 3.38 16.10
CA THR A 22 4.23 2.19 15.78
C THR A 22 5.13 2.42 14.57
N VAL A 23 4.68 3.19 13.56
CA VAL A 23 5.51 3.54 12.40
C VAL A 23 6.70 4.43 12.79
N LEU A 24 6.51 5.35 13.73
CA LEU A 24 7.61 6.18 14.27
C LEU A 24 8.62 5.32 15.05
N GLU A 25 8.13 4.40 15.89
CA GLU A 25 8.96 3.45 16.63
C GLU A 25 9.79 2.57 15.67
N LEU A 26 9.14 2.03 14.63
CA LEU A 26 9.78 1.26 13.57
C LEU A 26 10.86 2.09 12.85
N GLN A 27 10.56 3.34 12.50
CA GLN A 27 11.50 4.22 11.82
C GLN A 27 12.75 4.46 12.67
N SER A 28 12.58 4.75 13.96
CA SER A 28 13.71 4.95 14.88
C SER A 28 14.56 3.69 15.02
N SER A 29 13.93 2.52 15.18
CA SER A 29 14.63 1.24 15.33
C SER A 29 15.43 0.85 14.09
N LEU A 30 14.84 0.93 12.89
CA LEU A 30 15.53 0.55 11.65
C LEU A 30 16.66 1.52 11.27
N THR A 31 16.51 2.81 11.58
CA THR A 31 17.55 3.81 11.34
C THR A 31 18.80 3.55 12.18
N GLN A 32 18.64 3.05 13.41
CA GLN A 32 19.78 2.75 14.30
C GLN A 32 20.61 1.55 13.83
N THR A 33 19.96 0.53 13.25
CA THR A 33 20.64 -0.70 12.83
C THR A 33 21.09 -0.68 11.37
N GLU A 34 20.78 0.39 10.62
CA GLU A 34 21.01 0.50 9.18
C GLU A 34 20.54 -0.74 8.39
N ALA A 35 19.28 -1.13 8.58
CA ALA A 35 18.75 -2.38 8.01
C ALA A 35 18.93 -2.45 6.48
N LEU A 36 19.45 -3.59 6.00
CA LEU A 36 19.81 -3.81 4.59
C LEU A 36 18.75 -4.64 3.86
N GLY A 37 18.23 -4.10 2.76
CA GLY A 37 17.32 -4.76 1.83
C GLY A 37 18.03 -5.18 0.55
N PHE A 38 17.77 -6.38 0.07
CA PHE A 38 18.30 -6.91 -1.19
C PHE A 38 17.23 -6.83 -2.28
N LEU A 39 17.47 -6.01 -3.29
CA LEU A 39 16.57 -5.84 -4.43
C LEU A 39 16.66 -7.05 -5.35
N SER A 40 15.50 -7.65 -5.63
CA SER A 40 15.30 -8.70 -6.63
C SER A 40 14.38 -8.19 -7.74
N SER A 41 14.17 -9.00 -8.79
CA SER A 41 13.36 -8.61 -9.94
C SER A 41 11.87 -8.37 -9.65
N CYS A 42 11.33 -8.86 -8.52
CA CYS A 42 9.92 -8.75 -8.19
C CYS A 42 9.61 -8.30 -6.75
N ASN A 43 10.63 -8.22 -5.89
CA ASN A 43 10.48 -7.89 -4.47
C ASN A 43 11.79 -7.35 -3.88
N VAL A 44 11.74 -6.92 -2.62
CA VAL A 44 12.94 -6.63 -1.81
C VAL A 44 12.93 -7.52 -0.59
N LEU A 45 14.04 -8.19 -0.32
CA LEU A 45 14.23 -9.01 0.89
C LEU A 45 14.99 -8.20 1.93
N LEU A 46 14.33 -7.84 3.02
CA LEU A 46 14.92 -7.12 4.14
C LEU A 46 15.34 -8.10 5.23
N SER A 47 16.61 -8.07 5.62
CA SER A 47 17.12 -8.82 6.77
C SER A 47 17.03 -7.94 8.01
N VAL A 48 16.30 -8.38 9.03
CA VAL A 48 16.11 -7.64 10.29
C VAL A 48 16.24 -8.55 11.51
N GLU A 49 16.40 -7.94 12.68
CA GLU A 49 16.34 -8.63 13.96
C GLU A 49 14.89 -9.00 14.34
N SER A 50 14.72 -9.88 15.34
CA SER A 50 13.39 -10.36 15.73
C SER A 50 12.46 -9.25 16.24
N GLU A 51 12.98 -8.27 16.99
CA GLU A 51 12.19 -7.12 17.49
C GLU A 51 11.69 -6.24 16.34
N GLN A 52 12.57 -5.98 15.36
CA GLN A 52 12.24 -5.21 14.17
C GLN A 52 11.22 -5.93 13.27
N ALA A 53 11.32 -7.26 13.17
CA ALA A 53 10.32 -8.06 12.46
C ALA A 53 8.94 -7.93 13.11
N GLU A 54 8.86 -7.88 14.44
CA GLU A 54 7.60 -7.64 15.16
C GLU A 54 7.06 -6.23 14.90
N LEU A 55 7.91 -5.20 14.90
CA LEU A 55 7.52 -3.83 14.54
C LEU A 55 7.01 -3.73 13.10
N LEU A 56 7.63 -4.45 12.15
CA LEU A 56 7.18 -4.52 10.76
C LEU A 56 5.82 -5.20 10.63
N ASP A 57 5.58 -6.29 11.38
CA ASP A 57 4.28 -6.97 11.41
C ASP A 57 3.19 -6.05 11.99
N ARG A 58 3.46 -5.39 13.12
CA ARG A 58 2.55 -4.43 13.74
C ARG A 58 2.20 -3.25 12.81
N CYS A 59 3.15 -2.78 12.01
CA CYS A 59 2.94 -1.75 10.98
C CYS A 59 2.41 -2.30 9.64
N CYS A 60 2.29 -3.63 9.53
CA CYS A 60 1.87 -4.38 8.35
C CYS A 60 2.72 -4.14 7.09
N PHE A 61 4.03 -3.92 7.24
CA PHE A 61 4.96 -3.86 6.12
C PHE A 61 5.46 -5.26 5.77
N GLY A 62 5.29 -5.66 4.51
CA GLY A 62 5.86 -6.87 3.97
C GLY A 62 5.26 -8.15 4.54
N ARG A 63 5.96 -9.26 4.32
CA ARG A 63 5.58 -10.58 4.78
C ARG A 63 6.82 -11.30 5.29
N LEU A 64 6.70 -11.90 6.48
CA LEU A 64 7.74 -12.78 7.00
C LEU A 64 7.95 -13.98 6.07
N VAL A 65 9.20 -14.19 5.67
CA VAL A 65 9.69 -15.38 4.96
C VAL A 65 10.23 -16.35 5.98
N VAL A 66 9.89 -17.63 5.84
CA VAL A 66 10.38 -18.68 6.74
C VAL A 66 11.90 -18.74 6.64
N SER A 67 12.59 -18.47 7.75
CA SER A 67 14.04 -18.53 7.88
C SER A 67 14.42 -19.66 8.83
N ALA A 68 15.50 -20.38 8.52
CA ALA A 68 16.10 -21.37 9.41
C ALA A 68 17.07 -20.73 10.43
N GLU A 69 17.46 -19.46 10.22
CA GLU A 69 18.36 -18.73 11.11
C GLU A 69 17.63 -18.30 12.38
N LYS A 70 18.27 -18.49 13.54
CA LYS A 70 17.66 -18.19 14.85
C LYS A 70 17.53 -16.70 15.14
N ASP A 71 18.49 -15.90 14.70
CA ASP A 71 18.61 -14.49 15.14
C ASP A 71 18.10 -13.48 14.11
N LYS A 72 18.14 -13.83 12.81
CA LYS A 72 17.71 -12.95 11.71
C LYS A 72 16.44 -13.44 11.04
N ARG A 73 15.55 -12.49 10.78
CA ARG A 73 14.31 -12.72 10.05
C ARG A 73 14.33 -12.01 8.72
N TRP A 74 13.84 -12.70 7.70
CA TRP A 74 13.73 -12.18 6.35
C TRP A 74 12.30 -11.69 6.11
N ILE A 75 12.15 -10.42 5.74
CA ILE A 75 10.87 -9.80 5.40
C ILE A 75 10.85 -9.52 3.90
N GLN A 76 9.89 -10.09 3.20
CA GLN A 76 9.65 -9.79 1.80
C GLN A 76 8.76 -8.54 1.71
N LEU A 77 9.27 -7.49 1.08
CA LEU A 77 8.57 -6.25 0.79
C LEU A 77 8.20 -6.18 -0.69
N SER A 78 7.05 -5.58 -1.00
CA SER A 78 6.78 -5.10 -2.35
C SER A 78 7.71 -3.93 -2.71
N PHE A 79 7.82 -3.57 -3.99
CA PHE A 79 8.58 -2.38 -4.39
C PHE A 79 8.01 -1.11 -3.78
N GLU A 80 6.68 -0.98 -3.71
CA GLU A 80 6.03 0.19 -3.11
C GLU A 80 6.32 0.29 -1.61
N GLU A 81 6.27 -0.84 -0.90
CA GLU A 81 6.62 -0.89 0.53
C GLU A 81 8.10 -0.54 0.75
N ALA A 82 9.00 -1.19 0.02
CA ALA A 82 10.44 -0.97 0.16
C ALA A 82 10.84 0.46 -0.18
N PHE A 83 10.31 1.00 -1.30
CA PHE A 83 10.58 2.38 -1.67
C PHE A 83 9.97 3.38 -0.69
N PHE A 84 8.83 3.08 -0.06
CA PHE A 84 8.28 3.92 1.02
C PHE A 84 9.20 3.97 2.25
N LEU A 85 9.68 2.80 2.70
CA LEU A 85 10.61 2.71 3.83
C LEU A 85 11.94 3.42 3.55
N PHE A 86 12.43 3.33 2.31
CA PHE A 86 13.67 3.98 1.85
C PHE A 86 13.51 5.49 1.61
N TYR A 87 12.53 5.92 0.80
CA TYR A 87 12.41 7.30 0.33
C TYR A 87 11.65 8.20 1.30
N LYS A 88 10.51 7.74 1.82
CA LYS A 88 9.67 8.56 2.74
C LYS A 88 10.13 8.43 4.19
N LEU A 89 10.37 7.22 4.68
CA LEU A 89 10.80 7.03 6.07
C LEU A 89 12.32 7.08 6.26
N LYS A 90 13.12 6.93 5.19
CA LYS A 90 14.59 6.99 5.24
C LYS A 90 15.20 6.09 6.31
N CYS A 91 14.65 4.89 6.47
CA CYS A 91 14.98 3.99 7.58
C CYS A 91 15.65 2.68 7.14
N ILE A 92 15.77 2.41 5.84
CA ILE A 92 16.46 1.22 5.31
C ILE A 92 17.42 1.62 4.20
N LYS A 93 18.44 0.80 3.94
CA LYS A 93 19.29 0.88 2.75
C LYS A 93 18.96 -0.28 1.82
N ILE A 94 19.05 -0.08 0.51
CA ILE A 94 18.75 -1.13 -0.48
C ILE A 94 19.99 -1.38 -1.33
N CYS A 95 20.33 -2.65 -1.51
CA CYS A 95 21.45 -3.14 -2.30
C CYS A 95 20.96 -3.93 -3.51
N LEU A 96 21.65 -3.79 -4.64
CA LEU A 96 21.44 -4.57 -5.86
C LEU A 96 22.77 -5.21 -6.27
N HIS A 97 22.81 -6.54 -6.38
CA HIS A 97 24.03 -7.32 -6.72
C HIS A 97 25.25 -6.95 -5.87
N GLY A 98 25.05 -6.73 -4.56
CA GLY A 98 26.11 -6.36 -3.61
C GLY A 98 26.55 -4.90 -3.65
N ARG A 99 26.00 -4.07 -4.55
CA ARG A 99 26.22 -2.62 -4.55
C ARG A 99 25.08 -1.91 -3.81
N SER A 100 25.44 -1.05 -2.85
CA SER A 100 24.48 -0.19 -2.16
C SER A 100 23.91 0.84 -3.14
N LEU A 101 22.58 0.88 -3.29
CA LEU A 101 21.86 1.90 -4.05
C LEU A 101 21.50 3.04 -3.09
N GLU A 102 22.50 3.85 -2.77
CA GLU A 102 22.30 5.03 -1.91
C GLU A 102 21.56 6.15 -2.65
N ASN A 103 21.66 6.16 -3.97
CA ASN A 103 21.00 7.12 -4.83
C ASN A 103 19.54 6.70 -5.09
N GLU A 104 18.61 7.50 -4.59
CA GLU A 104 17.17 7.41 -4.82
C GLU A 104 16.78 7.33 -6.30
N VAL A 105 17.56 7.96 -7.18
CA VAL A 105 17.34 7.92 -8.63
C VAL A 105 17.64 6.53 -9.21
N ASP A 106 18.73 5.89 -8.79
CA ASP A 106 19.12 4.59 -9.35
C ASP A 106 18.20 3.47 -8.86
N LEU A 107 17.76 3.55 -7.61
CA LEU A 107 16.73 2.67 -7.08
C LEU A 107 15.40 2.83 -7.83
N TRP A 108 14.96 4.07 -8.05
CA TRP A 108 13.74 4.38 -8.79
C TRP A 108 13.77 3.83 -10.21
N ARG A 109 14.87 4.04 -10.94
CA ARG A 109 15.05 3.49 -12.29
C ARG A 109 15.02 1.97 -12.29
N SER A 110 15.65 1.33 -11.31
CA SER A 110 15.69 -0.12 -11.20
C SER A 110 14.29 -0.71 -10.94
N MET A 111 13.53 -0.13 -10.00
CA MET A 111 12.16 -0.58 -9.72
C MET A 111 11.21 -0.29 -10.89
N SER A 112 11.36 0.86 -11.54
CA SER A 112 10.55 1.23 -12.71
C SER A 112 10.82 0.36 -13.92
N SER A 113 12.06 -0.13 -14.10
CA SER A 113 12.39 -1.07 -15.19
C SER A 113 11.84 -2.48 -14.92
N PHE A 114 11.82 -2.92 -13.66
CA PHE A 114 11.21 -4.20 -13.28
C PHE A 114 9.68 -4.19 -13.30
N LYS A 115 9.06 -3.05 -13.04
CA LYS A 115 7.60 -2.91 -12.97
C LYS A 115 7.15 -1.62 -13.65
N GLN A 116 6.56 -1.76 -14.83
CA GLN A 116 6.15 -0.63 -15.68
C GLN A 116 5.19 0.35 -14.96
N ASP A 117 4.23 -0.17 -14.19
CA ASP A 117 3.26 0.65 -13.45
C ASP A 117 3.76 1.10 -12.07
N PHE A 118 5.04 0.92 -11.76
CA PHE A 118 5.59 1.20 -10.43
C PHE A 118 5.33 2.63 -9.97
N ALA A 119 5.56 3.63 -10.83
CA ALA A 119 5.39 5.03 -10.46
C ALA A 119 3.95 5.35 -10.05
N ILE A 120 2.98 4.85 -10.82
CA ILE A 120 1.55 5.02 -10.59
C ILE A 120 1.13 4.31 -9.30
N LEU A 121 1.52 3.05 -9.14
CA LEU A 121 1.18 2.26 -7.96
C LEU A 121 1.85 2.79 -6.69
N TYR A 122 3.09 3.27 -6.77
CA TYR A 122 3.76 3.88 -5.63
C TYR A 122 3.11 5.20 -5.23
N LYS A 123 2.73 6.04 -6.20
CA LYS A 123 1.99 7.29 -5.89
C LYS A 123 0.68 6.98 -5.15
N ALA A 124 -0.09 6.01 -5.64
CA ALA A 124 -1.32 5.56 -4.99
C ALA A 124 -1.05 4.98 -3.58
N TYR A 125 -0.02 4.12 -3.45
CA TYR A 125 0.38 3.53 -2.18
C TYR A 125 0.79 4.61 -1.15
N SER A 126 1.64 5.55 -1.56
CA SER A 126 2.11 6.67 -0.74
C SER A 126 0.96 7.57 -0.29
N HIS A 127 0.01 7.85 -1.19
CA HIS A 127 -1.22 8.60 -0.90
C HIS A 127 -2.12 7.90 0.14
N LEU A 128 -2.27 6.57 0.04
CA LEU A 128 -3.00 5.80 1.05
C LEU A 128 -2.27 5.81 2.40
N ARG A 129 -0.94 5.63 2.41
CA ARG A 129 -0.13 5.67 3.63
C ARG A 129 -0.13 7.05 4.30
N SER A 130 -0.13 8.15 3.54
CA SER A 130 -0.20 9.51 4.10
C SER A 130 -1.54 9.78 4.79
N LYS A 131 -2.62 9.12 4.35
CA LYS A 131 -3.92 9.07 5.02
C LYS A 131 -4.00 8.03 6.14
N ASN A 132 -2.87 7.48 6.55
CA ASN A 132 -2.74 6.48 7.63
C ASN A 132 -3.48 5.16 7.37
N TRP A 133 -3.72 4.79 6.11
CA TRP A 133 -4.22 3.46 5.77
C TRP A 133 -3.10 2.42 5.87
N ILE A 134 -3.43 1.25 6.42
CA ILE A 134 -2.62 0.05 6.21
C ILE A 134 -2.96 -0.49 4.83
N VAL A 135 -1.94 -0.60 3.97
CA VAL A 135 -2.08 -1.05 2.58
C VAL A 135 -1.50 -2.47 2.45
N ARG A 136 -2.25 -3.38 1.85
CA ARG A 136 -1.81 -4.75 1.54
C ARG A 136 -2.10 -5.07 0.08
N SER A 137 -1.42 -6.09 -0.46
CA SER A 137 -1.70 -6.61 -1.81
C SER A 137 -3.18 -6.98 -1.96
N GLY A 138 -3.80 -6.51 -3.04
CA GLY A 138 -5.18 -6.79 -3.39
C GLY A 138 -5.38 -8.04 -4.25
N LEU A 139 -4.31 -8.79 -4.56
CA LEU A 139 -4.30 -9.87 -5.55
C LEU A 139 -5.43 -10.90 -5.33
N GLN A 140 -5.69 -11.28 -4.08
CA GLN A 140 -6.74 -12.25 -3.71
C GLN A 140 -8.17 -11.77 -4.03
N TYR A 141 -8.35 -10.47 -4.25
CA TYR A 141 -9.64 -9.84 -4.51
C TYR A 141 -9.73 -9.28 -5.94
N GLY A 142 -8.73 -9.56 -6.79
CA GLY A 142 -8.68 -9.05 -8.16
C GLY A 142 -8.52 -7.53 -8.23
N VAL A 143 -7.90 -6.91 -7.23
CA VAL A 143 -7.63 -5.45 -7.20
C VAL A 143 -6.16 -5.20 -6.87
N ASP A 144 -5.69 -3.95 -6.98
CA ASP A 144 -4.28 -3.63 -6.77
C ASP A 144 -3.93 -3.64 -5.27
N PHE A 145 -4.76 -3.00 -4.44
CA PHE A 145 -4.59 -2.99 -2.99
C PHE A 145 -5.88 -3.29 -2.23
N VAL A 146 -5.73 -3.73 -0.99
CA VAL A 146 -6.80 -3.64 0.02
C VAL A 146 -6.30 -2.82 1.18
N VAL A 147 -7.18 -1.99 1.74
CA VAL A 147 -6.80 -1.07 2.81
C VAL A 147 -7.62 -1.27 4.08
N TYR A 148 -6.93 -1.09 5.21
CA TYR A 148 -7.46 -1.28 6.54
C TYR A 148 -7.21 -0.03 7.39
N ARG A 149 -8.17 0.32 8.26
CA ARG A 149 -7.98 1.39 9.25
C ARG A 149 -7.02 1.01 10.37
N HIS A 150 -6.96 -0.29 10.67
CA HIS A 150 -6.18 -0.87 11.77
C HIS A 150 -5.62 -2.22 11.32
N HIS A 151 -4.82 -2.86 12.18
CA HIS A 151 -4.19 -4.13 11.87
C HIS A 151 -5.19 -5.18 11.34
N PRO A 152 -4.88 -5.93 10.25
CA PRO A 152 -5.78 -6.92 9.65
C PRO A 152 -6.24 -8.05 10.59
N SER A 153 -5.57 -8.27 11.72
CA SER A 153 -6.03 -9.22 12.76
C SER A 153 -7.21 -8.68 13.60
N LEU A 154 -7.43 -7.36 13.60
CA LEU A 154 -8.44 -6.68 14.43
C LEU A 154 -9.68 -6.27 13.62
N VAL A 155 -9.47 -5.84 12.36
CA VAL A 155 -10.52 -5.26 11.53
C VAL A 155 -10.54 -5.91 10.14
N HIS A 156 -11.71 -5.96 9.51
CA HIS A 156 -11.81 -6.24 8.09
C HIS A 156 -11.36 -5.03 7.27
N SER A 157 -10.77 -5.28 6.09
CA SER A 157 -10.48 -4.22 5.12
C SER A 157 -11.75 -3.45 4.78
N GLU A 158 -11.62 -2.14 4.59
CA GLU A 158 -12.73 -1.28 4.22
C GLU A 158 -12.88 -1.21 2.70
N TYR A 159 -11.77 -0.89 2.02
CA TYR A 159 -11.75 -0.74 0.57
C TYR A 159 -10.93 -1.81 -0.12
N ALA A 160 -11.45 -2.24 -1.27
CA ALA A 160 -10.69 -2.87 -2.33
C ALA A 160 -10.37 -1.78 -3.36
N VAL A 161 -9.10 -1.61 -3.68
CA VAL A 161 -8.58 -0.42 -4.35
C VAL A 161 -8.09 -0.79 -5.74
N LEU A 162 -8.65 -0.14 -6.76
CA LEU A 162 -8.16 -0.15 -8.13
C LEU A 162 -7.44 1.16 -8.42
N VAL A 163 -6.24 1.07 -8.97
CA VAL A 163 -5.43 2.22 -9.36
C VAL A 163 -5.53 2.40 -10.86
N GLN A 164 -6.06 3.54 -11.29
CA GLN A 164 -6.24 3.88 -12.69
C GLN A 164 -5.29 5.03 -13.04
N SER A 165 -4.58 4.89 -14.16
CA SER A 165 -3.90 6.02 -14.80
C SER A 165 -4.67 6.44 -16.03
N ILE A 166 -4.76 7.76 -16.26
CA ILE A 166 -5.36 8.33 -17.47
C ILE A 166 -4.63 7.84 -18.73
N SER A 167 -3.32 7.60 -18.65
CA SER A 167 -2.47 7.34 -19.80
C SER A 167 -2.25 5.87 -20.15
N GLY A 168 -2.67 4.90 -19.31
CA GLY A 168 -2.17 3.54 -19.54
C GLY A 168 -2.79 2.34 -18.83
N ASN A 169 -3.86 2.47 -18.02
CA ASN A 169 -4.44 1.25 -17.42
C ASN A 169 -5.68 0.78 -18.19
N ASP A 170 -5.71 -0.50 -18.56
CA ASP A 170 -6.76 -1.08 -19.43
C ASP A 170 -8.03 -1.51 -18.66
N ARG A 171 -8.07 -1.24 -17.37
CA ARG A 171 -9.14 -1.70 -16.48
C ARG A 171 -10.27 -0.68 -16.41
N LEU A 172 -11.50 -1.16 -16.15
CA LEU A 172 -12.69 -0.33 -15.97
C LEU A 172 -13.07 0.52 -17.20
N LYS A 173 -12.70 0.10 -18.41
CA LYS A 173 -13.00 0.83 -19.65
C LYS A 173 -14.46 0.70 -20.09
N VAL A 174 -15.08 -0.42 -19.73
CA VAL A 174 -16.47 -0.73 -20.08
C VAL A 174 -17.30 -1.02 -18.82
N TRP A 175 -18.61 -0.84 -18.92
CA TRP A 175 -19.53 -1.05 -17.80
C TRP A 175 -19.44 -2.45 -17.20
N SER A 176 -19.17 -3.48 -18.02
CA SER A 176 -19.00 -4.86 -17.53
C SER A 176 -17.83 -5.00 -16.56
N ASP A 177 -16.74 -4.26 -16.74
CA ASP A 177 -15.58 -4.29 -15.85
C ASP A 177 -15.94 -3.70 -14.48
N ILE A 178 -16.69 -2.59 -14.49
CA ILE A 178 -17.20 -1.93 -13.28
C ILE A 178 -18.14 -2.88 -12.55
N HIS A 179 -19.11 -3.48 -13.24
CA HIS A 179 -20.05 -4.42 -12.66
C HIS A 179 -19.34 -5.65 -12.07
N CYS A 180 -18.36 -6.21 -12.79
CA CYS A 180 -17.54 -7.32 -12.31
C CYS A 180 -16.78 -6.94 -11.03
N SER A 181 -16.12 -5.79 -11.02
CA SER A 181 -15.35 -5.29 -9.87
C SER A 181 -16.24 -5.04 -8.65
N VAL A 182 -17.42 -4.44 -8.85
CA VAL A 182 -18.41 -4.24 -7.77
C VAL A 182 -18.95 -5.58 -7.26
N ARG A 183 -19.17 -6.56 -8.14
CA ARG A 183 -19.62 -7.90 -7.75
C ARG A 183 -18.56 -8.63 -6.91
N LEU A 184 -17.30 -8.63 -7.35
CA LEU A 184 -16.19 -9.26 -6.64
C LEU A 184 -15.98 -8.65 -5.26
N THR A 185 -15.88 -7.32 -5.19
CA THR A 185 -15.65 -6.61 -3.93
C THR A 185 -16.84 -6.69 -2.97
N GLY A 186 -18.06 -6.60 -3.51
CA GLY A 186 -19.31 -6.74 -2.74
C GLY A 186 -19.47 -8.12 -2.11
N SER A 187 -19.04 -9.20 -2.77
CA SER A 187 -19.12 -10.58 -2.24
C SER A 187 -18.34 -10.79 -0.94
N VAL A 188 -17.27 -10.00 -0.75
CA VAL A 188 -16.42 -10.01 0.44
C VAL A 188 -16.64 -8.78 1.32
N ALA A 189 -17.79 -8.11 1.12
CA ALA A 189 -18.24 -6.92 1.84
C ALA A 189 -17.17 -5.81 1.88
N LYS A 190 -16.47 -5.55 0.77
CA LYS A 190 -15.55 -4.42 0.61
C LYS A 190 -16.19 -3.38 -0.30
N THR A 191 -15.94 -2.11 -0.04
CA THR A 191 -16.32 -1.04 -0.95
C THR A 191 -15.24 -0.90 -2.03
N LEU A 192 -15.63 -0.77 -3.30
CA LEU A 192 -14.69 -0.50 -4.37
C LEU A 192 -14.26 0.98 -4.30
N LEU A 193 -12.95 1.21 -4.20
CA LEU A 193 -12.32 2.51 -4.27
C LEU A 193 -11.46 2.55 -5.53
N VAL A 194 -11.70 3.52 -6.40
CA VAL A 194 -10.86 3.79 -7.56
C VAL A 194 -10.00 5.00 -7.26
N LEU A 195 -8.69 4.85 -7.44
CA LEU A 195 -7.72 5.94 -7.33
C LEU A 195 -7.30 6.33 -8.74
N TYR A 196 -7.68 7.51 -9.19
CA TYR A 196 -7.23 8.07 -10.46
C TYR A 196 -5.94 8.86 -10.22
N VAL A 197 -4.83 8.32 -10.71
CA VAL A 197 -3.53 8.96 -10.64
C VAL A 197 -3.33 9.77 -11.93
N ASN A 198 -3.45 11.08 -11.80
CA ASN A 198 -3.47 12.02 -12.91
C ASN A 198 -2.14 12.80 -12.93
N GLY A 199 -1.51 12.95 -14.09
CA GLY A 199 -0.29 13.74 -14.22
C GLY A 199 0.26 13.72 -15.64
N GLN A 200 0.75 14.86 -16.11
CA GLN A 200 1.48 14.97 -17.38
C GLN A 200 2.98 14.96 -17.09
N VAL A 201 3.54 13.76 -16.92
CA VAL A 201 4.98 13.63 -16.67
C VAL A 201 5.72 13.77 -17.99
N LYS A 202 6.63 14.75 -18.06
CA LYS A 202 7.55 14.86 -19.18
C LYS A 202 8.44 13.61 -19.22
N THR A 203 8.72 13.08 -20.41
CA THR A 203 9.51 11.84 -20.59
C THR A 203 10.85 11.86 -19.84
N GLU A 204 11.46 13.05 -19.72
CA GLU A 204 12.71 13.29 -18.98
C GLU A 204 12.59 13.04 -17.45
N ASN A 205 11.44 13.33 -16.85
CA ASN A 205 11.21 13.23 -15.41
C ASN A 205 10.73 11.84 -14.97
N MET A 206 10.26 10.99 -15.90
CA MET A 206 9.76 9.64 -15.55
C MET A 206 10.81 8.76 -14.86
N ASN A 207 12.09 9.03 -15.10
CA ASN A 207 13.21 8.29 -14.51
C ASN A 207 13.69 8.87 -13.16
N LEU A 208 12.97 9.85 -12.60
CA LEU A 208 13.32 10.51 -11.35
C LEU A 208 12.14 10.40 -10.36
N PRO A 209 12.39 10.20 -9.05
CA PRO A 209 11.34 10.25 -8.04
C PRO A 209 10.54 11.58 -8.03
N LEU A 210 11.12 12.66 -8.57
CA LEU A 210 10.50 13.98 -8.67
C LEU A 210 9.19 13.98 -9.47
N CYS A 211 8.98 13.03 -10.39
CA CYS A 211 7.70 12.93 -11.10
C CYS A 211 6.52 12.67 -10.16
N LEU A 212 6.76 12.20 -8.94
CA LEU A 212 5.73 11.99 -7.93
C LEU A 212 5.02 13.27 -7.52
N ASP A 213 5.68 14.41 -7.58
CA ASP A 213 5.09 15.70 -7.21
C ASP A 213 4.19 16.26 -8.33
N GLU A 214 4.40 15.80 -9.57
CA GLU A 214 3.58 16.15 -10.73
C GLU A 214 2.27 15.32 -10.80
N TYR A 215 2.19 14.22 -10.05
CA TYR A 215 0.98 13.42 -9.96
C TYR A 215 0.02 13.92 -8.89
N THR A 216 -1.27 14.00 -9.23
CA THR A 216 -2.39 14.15 -8.31
C THR A 216 -3.16 12.83 -8.20
N VAL A 217 -3.87 12.64 -7.08
CA VAL A 217 -4.67 11.43 -6.84
C VAL A 217 -6.10 11.84 -6.51
N GLU A 218 -7.04 11.42 -7.35
CA GLU A 218 -8.48 11.58 -7.13
C GLU A 218 -9.09 10.26 -6.64
N GLU A 219 -9.99 10.34 -5.67
CA GLU A 219 -10.60 9.16 -5.06
C GLU A 219 -12.08 9.06 -5.43
N GLN A 220 -12.49 7.94 -6.00
CA GLN A 220 -13.89 7.68 -6.30
C GLN A 220 -14.33 6.36 -5.69
N THR A 221 -15.35 6.43 -4.84
CA THR A 221 -16.00 5.24 -4.30
C THR A 221 -17.11 4.79 -5.24
N ILE A 222 -17.09 3.52 -5.64
CA ILE A 222 -18.15 2.90 -6.43
C ILE A 222 -18.90 1.90 -5.55
N ARG A 223 -20.21 2.07 -5.47
CA ARG A 223 -21.10 1.19 -4.71
C ARG A 223 -22.28 0.77 -5.58
N ARG A 224 -22.86 -0.38 -5.24
CA ARG A 224 -24.17 -0.75 -5.78
C ARG A 224 -25.19 0.27 -5.30
N TRP A 225 -26.04 0.72 -6.22
CA TRP A 225 -27.21 1.51 -5.84
C TRP A 225 -28.09 0.72 -4.87
N SER A 226 -28.48 1.35 -3.75
CA SER A 226 -29.39 0.79 -2.76
C SER A 226 -30.69 1.60 -2.77
N PRO A 227 -31.83 0.99 -3.14
CA PRO A 227 -33.11 1.69 -3.13
C PRO A 227 -33.47 2.28 -1.76
N GLU A 228 -33.07 1.61 -0.67
CA GLU A 228 -33.37 2.01 0.71
C GLU A 228 -32.79 3.39 1.06
N LEU A 229 -31.59 3.70 0.57
CA LEU A 229 -30.93 4.99 0.82
C LEU A 229 -31.54 6.14 0.01
N SER A 230 -32.28 5.84 -1.06
CA SER A 230 -32.90 6.86 -1.92
C SER A 230 -34.34 7.21 -1.52
N ARG A 231 -34.93 6.49 -0.55
CA ARG A 231 -36.31 6.74 -0.08
C ARG A 231 -36.41 7.84 0.98
N GLU A 232 -35.30 8.19 1.63
CA GLU A 232 -35.29 9.12 2.78
C GLU A 232 -35.04 10.59 2.40
N ASP A 233 -34.63 10.88 1.15
CA ASP A 233 -34.32 12.25 0.68
C ASP A 233 -35.56 13.10 0.32
N GLU A 234 -36.79 12.57 0.42
CA GLU A 234 -38.02 13.30 0.11
C GLU A 234 -38.48 14.30 1.20
N THR A 235 -37.74 14.44 2.32
CA THR A 235 -38.12 15.34 3.43
C THR A 235 -37.35 16.67 3.46
N ARG A 236 -36.59 17.01 2.42
CA ARG A 236 -35.90 18.31 2.28
C ARG A 236 -36.31 19.01 0.98
N THR A 237 -37.47 19.65 0.99
CA THR A 237 -37.86 20.73 0.08
C THR A 237 -38.33 21.91 0.88
#